data_AF-A0A1X7U0B5-F1
#
_entry.id   AF-A0A1X7U0B5-F1
#
_cell.length_a   1.000
_cell.length_b   1.000
_cell.length_c   1.000
_cell.angle_alpha   90.00
_cell.angle_beta   90.00
_cell.angle_gamma   90.00
#
_symmetry.space_group_name_H-M   'P 1'
#
loop_
_entity.id
_entity.type
_entity.pdbx_description
1 polymer ?
#
loop_
_entity_poly.entity_id
_entity_poly.type
_entity_poly.pdbx_seq_one_letter_code
_entity_poly.pdbx_strand_id
1 'polypeptide(L)'
;MAFFSGVLRSSAASHILSNTLVFEAFLFAYLTAALWMQNINIYKTNLHLIDYNLLLFIVLLLSRRLVWAGFQGIQGRVKFLGLNSRYWFVSGIVVSLVAWVVRELLQRASVFNLLFLFYPVLLYLSLFGFTLDPRQYREKFAPPRRFLDHVTTTRYGSHFSSTNILLLPVSPETIRQEVNVLISDLIVRLKQLLFNSLLCAYYVGFIPIQFTPNHVYFDKWWSIELCFFIWANSFVILSCLLLPPNYCQILHHCALNLGCWVRCNNVEKPQQ
;
A
#
# COMPACT_ATOMS: atom_id res chain seq x y z
N MET A 1 -11.60 34.63 -4.68
CA MET A 1 -10.83 33.49 -5.23
C MET A 1 -10.46 32.41 -4.20
N ALA A 2 -10.24 32.72 -2.91
CA ALA A 2 -9.90 31.71 -1.88
C ALA A 2 -11.03 30.70 -1.57
N PHE A 3 -12.30 31.07 -1.78
CA PHE A 3 -13.44 30.17 -1.55
C PHE A 3 -13.55 29.07 -2.61
N PHE A 4 -13.26 29.41 -3.88
CA PHE A 4 -13.27 28.45 -4.99
C PHE A 4 -12.09 27.46 -4.91
N SER A 5 -10.92 27.91 -4.43
CA SER A 5 -9.79 26.99 -4.21
C SER A 5 -10.07 26.02 -3.05
N GLY A 6 -10.79 26.47 -2.01
CA GLY A 6 -11.26 25.61 -0.92
C GLY A 6 -12.27 24.54 -1.36
N VAL A 7 -13.25 24.92 -2.19
CA VAL A 7 -14.28 24.00 -2.72
C VAL A 7 -13.70 22.99 -3.72
N LEU A 8 -12.82 23.42 -4.62
CA LEU A 8 -12.13 22.51 -5.56
C LEU A 8 -11.18 21.55 -4.83
N ARG A 9 -10.47 22.02 -3.80
CA ARG A 9 -9.60 21.18 -2.97
C ARG A 9 -10.39 20.18 -2.13
N SER A 10 -11.56 20.57 -1.63
CA SER A 10 -12.48 19.66 -0.93
C SER A 10 -13.11 18.63 -1.86
N SER A 11 -13.48 19.02 -3.07
CA SER A 11 -14.06 18.12 -4.08
C SER A 11 -13.01 17.10 -4.56
N ALA A 12 -11.81 17.55 -4.93
CA ALA A 12 -10.71 16.67 -5.35
C ALA A 12 -10.28 15.70 -4.23
N ALA A 13 -10.19 16.17 -2.98
CA ALA A 13 -9.89 15.31 -1.84
C ALA A 13 -10.99 14.26 -1.63
N SER A 14 -12.27 14.63 -1.81
CA SER A 14 -13.39 13.69 -1.67
C SER A 14 -13.40 12.60 -2.76
N HIS A 15 -13.03 12.95 -4.00
CA HIS A 15 -12.91 12.01 -5.12
C HIS A 15 -11.71 11.07 -4.99
N ILE A 16 -10.57 11.56 -4.51
CA ILE A 16 -9.39 10.72 -4.24
C ILE A 16 -9.72 9.70 -3.15
N LEU A 17 -10.39 10.16 -2.08
CA LEU A 17 -10.76 9.34 -0.95
C LEU A 17 -11.82 8.27 -1.29
N SER A 18 -12.77 8.61 -2.18
CA SER A 18 -13.73 7.61 -2.71
C SER A 18 -13.04 6.56 -3.56
N ASN A 19 -12.08 6.95 -4.41
CA ASN A 19 -11.34 6.00 -5.25
C ASN A 19 -10.46 5.07 -4.42
N THR A 20 -9.83 5.59 -3.36
CA THR A 20 -9.07 4.78 -2.40
C THR A 20 -9.96 3.77 -1.67
N LEU A 21 -11.15 4.18 -1.21
CA LEU A 21 -12.07 3.28 -0.52
C LEU A 21 -12.56 2.16 -1.44
N VAL A 22 -12.93 2.50 -2.67
CA VAL A 22 -13.36 1.52 -3.69
C VAL A 22 -12.23 0.53 -3.98
N PHE A 23 -11.00 1.00 -4.14
CA PHE A 23 -9.83 0.13 -4.31
C PHE A 23 -9.62 -0.83 -3.14
N GLU A 24 -9.63 -0.32 -1.91
CA GLU A 24 -9.43 -1.16 -0.70
C GLU A 24 -10.59 -2.16 -0.53
N ALA A 25 -11.82 -1.80 -0.94
CA ALA A 25 -12.97 -2.70 -0.94
C ALA A 25 -12.81 -3.84 -1.96
N PHE A 26 -12.35 -3.53 -3.19
CA PHE A 26 -12.06 -4.56 -4.20
C PHE A 26 -10.95 -5.51 -3.74
N LEU A 27 -9.87 -4.98 -3.17
CA LEU A 27 -8.80 -5.80 -2.61
C LEU A 27 -9.32 -6.70 -1.47
N PHE A 28 -10.13 -6.15 -0.57
CA PHE A 28 -10.73 -6.92 0.53
C PHE A 28 -11.65 -8.03 0.01
N ALA A 29 -12.51 -7.74 -0.96
CA ALA A 29 -13.41 -8.72 -1.57
C ALA A 29 -12.61 -9.84 -2.26
N TYR A 30 -11.58 -9.49 -3.02
CA TYR A 30 -10.66 -10.43 -3.65
C TYR A 30 -10.00 -11.37 -2.63
N LEU A 31 -9.39 -10.82 -1.58
CA LEU A 31 -8.70 -11.60 -0.56
C LEU A 31 -9.64 -12.50 0.24
N THR A 32 -10.86 -12.03 0.51
CA THR A 32 -11.89 -12.83 1.19
C THR A 32 -12.35 -13.99 0.31
N ALA A 33 -12.57 -13.76 -0.99
CA ALA A 33 -12.92 -14.82 -1.93
C ALA A 33 -11.79 -15.85 -2.06
N ALA A 34 -10.54 -15.40 -2.15
CA ALA A 34 -9.37 -16.28 -2.19
C ALA A 34 -9.20 -17.10 -0.89
N LEU A 35 -9.49 -16.50 0.28
CA LEU A 35 -9.48 -17.21 1.57
C LEU A 35 -10.49 -18.35 1.59
N TRP A 36 -11.72 -18.07 1.13
CA TRP A 36 -12.75 -19.09 1.03
C TRP A 36 -12.35 -20.19 0.05
N MET A 37 -11.79 -19.83 -1.11
CA MET A 37 -11.31 -20.81 -2.09
C MET A 37 -10.23 -21.73 -1.51
N GLN A 38 -9.27 -21.18 -0.76
CA GLN A 38 -8.22 -21.95 -0.09
C GLN A 38 -8.82 -22.91 0.96
N ASN A 39 -9.78 -22.45 1.77
CA ASN A 39 -10.45 -23.29 2.77
C ASN A 39 -11.29 -24.41 2.12
N ILE A 40 -11.99 -24.13 1.01
CA ILE A 40 -12.73 -25.14 0.25
C ILE A 40 -11.76 -26.20 -0.30
N ASN A 41 -10.58 -25.81 -0.79
CA ASN A 41 -9.59 -26.77 -1.28
C ASN A 41 -9.06 -27.69 -0.16
N ILE A 42 -8.81 -27.12 1.02
CA ILE A 42 -8.29 -27.86 2.18
C ILE A 42 -9.35 -28.83 2.74
N TYR A 43 -10.55 -28.33 3.02
CA TYR A 43 -11.54 -29.09 3.77
C TYR A 43 -12.55 -29.83 2.87
N LYS A 44 -12.67 -29.46 1.59
CA LYS A 44 -13.61 -30.04 0.61
C LYS A 44 -15.02 -30.17 1.18
N THR A 45 -15.46 -31.38 1.48
CA THR A 45 -16.78 -31.71 2.05
C THR A 45 -16.84 -31.57 3.57
N ASN A 46 -15.69 -31.53 4.24
CA ASN A 46 -15.57 -31.52 5.70
C ASN A 46 -15.46 -30.09 6.26
N LEU A 47 -16.38 -29.20 5.84
CA LEU A 47 -16.39 -27.79 6.24
C LEU A 47 -16.58 -27.56 7.75
N HIS A 48 -17.05 -28.58 8.49
CA HIS A 48 -17.18 -28.53 9.95
C HIS A 48 -15.83 -28.51 10.68
N LEU A 49 -14.73 -28.91 10.04
CA LEU A 49 -13.38 -28.84 10.61
C LEU A 49 -12.73 -27.46 10.45
N ILE A 50 -13.37 -26.52 9.77
CA ILE A 50 -12.85 -25.15 9.62
C ILE A 50 -12.84 -24.48 11.00
N ASP A 51 -11.69 -23.95 11.39
CA ASP A 51 -11.59 -23.09 12.56
C ASP A 51 -12.14 -21.69 12.24
N TYR A 52 -13.40 -21.46 12.64
CA TYR A 52 -14.08 -20.18 12.44
C TYR A 52 -13.42 -19.03 13.21
N ASN A 53 -12.73 -19.29 14.33
CA ASN A 53 -12.03 -18.23 15.07
C ASN A 53 -10.80 -17.75 14.28
N LEU A 54 -10.08 -18.67 13.65
CA LEU A 54 -8.98 -18.34 12.76
C LEU A 54 -9.46 -17.58 11.52
N LEU A 55 -10.55 -18.05 10.89
CA LEU A 55 -11.12 -17.39 9.72
C LEU A 55 -11.59 -15.97 10.06
N LEU A 56 -12.26 -15.79 11.20
CA LEU A 56 -12.66 -14.48 11.71
C LEU A 56 -11.46 -13.59 12.00
N PHE A 57 -10.39 -14.13 12.60
CA PHE A 57 -9.15 -13.39 12.83
C PHE A 57 -8.54 -12.87 11.52
N ILE A 58 -8.42 -13.72 10.50
CA ILE A 58 -7.86 -13.34 9.19
C ILE A 58 -8.73 -12.26 8.53
N VAL A 59 -10.05 -12.45 8.49
CA VAL A 59 -10.99 -11.47 7.91
C VAL A 59 -10.91 -10.12 8.63
N LEU A 60 -10.84 -10.12 9.97
CA LEU A 60 -10.66 -8.89 10.75
C LEU A 60 -9.33 -8.20 10.41
N LEU A 61 -8.24 -8.97 10.31
CA LEU A 61 -6.92 -8.45 9.95
C LEU A 61 -6.93 -7.81 8.55
N LEU A 62 -7.55 -8.46 7.57
CA LEU A 62 -7.71 -7.95 6.21
C LEU A 62 -8.58 -6.68 6.18
N SER A 63 -9.65 -6.64 6.98
CA SER A 63 -10.57 -5.50 7.04
C SER A 63 -9.93 -4.23 7.61
N ARG A 64 -8.82 -4.34 8.35
CA ARG A 64 -8.13 -3.19 8.98
C ARG A 64 -7.86 -2.04 8.01
N ARG A 65 -7.42 -2.36 6.77
CA ARG A 65 -7.12 -1.35 5.74
C ARG A 65 -8.39 -0.63 5.28
N LEU A 66 -9.46 -1.39 5.08
CA LEU A 66 -10.78 -0.87 4.70
C LEU A 66 -11.36 0.02 5.81
N VAL A 67 -11.27 -0.41 7.07
CA VAL A 67 -11.71 0.37 8.24
C VAL A 67 -10.94 1.68 8.33
N TRP A 68 -9.62 1.65 8.14
CA TRP A 68 -8.79 2.86 8.16
C TRP A 68 -9.11 3.82 7.00
N ALA A 69 -9.31 3.30 5.79
CA ALA A 69 -9.71 4.10 4.64
C ALA A 69 -11.11 4.73 4.84
N GLY A 70 -12.07 3.97 5.36
CA GLY A 70 -13.39 4.47 5.74
C GLY A 70 -13.33 5.56 6.81
N PHE A 71 -12.47 5.37 7.81
CA PHE A 71 -12.27 6.35 8.86
C PHE A 71 -11.76 7.70 8.33
N GLN A 72 -10.75 7.67 7.46
CA GLN A 72 -10.26 8.88 6.77
C GLN A 72 -11.34 9.50 5.89
N GLY A 73 -12.12 8.64 5.20
CA GLY A 73 -13.34 8.93 4.45
C GLY A 73 -14.25 9.94 5.15
N ILE A 74 -14.52 9.64 6.41
CA ILE A 74 -15.52 10.32 7.20
C ILE A 74 -14.93 11.57 7.88
N GLN A 75 -13.68 11.51 8.36
CA GLN A 75 -13.01 12.67 8.96
C GLN A 75 -12.88 13.87 8.01
N GLY A 76 -12.71 13.62 6.71
CA GLY A 76 -12.62 14.70 5.71
C GLY A 76 -13.92 15.46 5.46
N ARG A 77 -15.09 14.89 5.82
CA ARG A 77 -16.41 15.45 5.50
C ARG A 77 -17.07 16.23 6.63
N VAL A 78 -16.64 16.08 7.88
CA VAL A 78 -17.39 16.64 9.02
C VAL A 78 -16.50 17.48 9.93
N LYS A 79 -16.87 18.77 10.10
CA LYS A 79 -16.18 19.66 11.05
C LYS A 79 -16.46 19.20 12.50
N PHE A 80 -15.36 19.17 13.24
CA PHE A 80 -15.11 18.61 14.56
C PHE A 80 -15.97 19.27 15.66
N LEU A 81 -16.85 18.52 16.33
CA LEU A 81 -17.02 18.59 17.80
C LEU A 81 -17.93 17.48 18.36
N GLY A 82 -19.00 17.08 17.65
CA GLY A 82 -20.01 16.14 18.20
C GLY A 82 -19.88 14.66 17.81
N LEU A 83 -19.20 14.33 16.70
CA LEU A 83 -19.07 12.94 16.23
C LEU A 83 -17.85 12.19 16.78
N ASN A 84 -16.92 12.88 17.46
CA ASN A 84 -15.67 12.28 17.95
C ASN A 84 -15.95 11.11 18.91
N SER A 85 -16.94 11.22 19.80
CA SER A 85 -17.31 10.17 20.76
C SER A 85 -17.84 8.90 20.10
N ARG A 86 -18.66 9.03 19.04
CA ARG A 86 -19.20 7.87 18.28
C ARG A 86 -18.09 7.11 17.56
N TYR A 87 -17.05 7.81 17.08
CA TYR A 87 -15.89 7.18 16.44
C TYR A 87 -15.02 6.39 17.43
N TRP A 88 -14.71 6.96 18.58
CA TRP A 88 -13.97 6.25 19.63
C TRP A 88 -14.73 5.02 20.13
N PHE A 89 -16.05 5.10 20.19
CA PHE A 89 -16.90 3.96 20.53
C PHE A 89 -16.83 2.83 19.48
N VAL A 90 -17.00 3.15 18.20
CA VAL A 90 -16.90 2.14 17.11
C VAL A 90 -15.50 1.56 17.04
N SER A 91 -14.46 2.38 17.14
CA SER A 91 -13.07 1.92 17.19
C SER A 91 -12.81 1.04 18.42
N GLY A 92 -13.38 1.39 19.58
CA GLY A 92 -13.32 0.59 20.80
C GLY A 92 -13.94 -0.79 20.61
N ILE A 93 -15.12 -0.88 20.00
CA ILE A 93 -15.77 -2.15 19.68
C ILE A 93 -14.89 -3.01 18.77
N VAL A 94 -14.33 -2.44 17.70
CA VAL A 94 -13.46 -3.19 16.78
C VAL A 94 -12.21 -3.71 17.51
N VAL A 95 -11.58 -2.88 18.34
CA VAL A 95 -10.41 -3.28 19.13
C VAL A 95 -10.76 -4.37 20.14
N SER A 96 -11.90 -4.25 20.82
CA SER A 96 -12.38 -5.26 21.78
C SER A 96 -12.70 -6.59 21.10
N LEU A 97 -13.32 -6.57 19.91
CA LEU A 97 -13.56 -7.78 19.11
C LEU A 97 -12.25 -8.44 18.67
N VAL A 98 -11.28 -7.66 18.18
CA VAL A 98 -9.95 -8.17 17.83
C VAL A 98 -9.27 -8.76 19.05
N ALA A 99 -9.30 -8.08 20.19
CA ALA A 99 -8.71 -8.56 21.44
C ALA A 99 -9.38 -9.86 21.92
N TRP A 100 -10.70 -9.97 21.78
CA TRP A 100 -11.44 -11.19 22.11
C TRP A 100 -11.01 -12.36 21.22
N VAL A 101 -11.01 -12.17 19.90
CA VAL A 101 -10.61 -13.22 18.94
C VAL A 101 -9.15 -13.63 19.15
N VAL A 102 -8.26 -12.67 19.38
CA VAL A 102 -6.85 -12.95 19.67
C VAL A 102 -6.71 -13.74 20.98
N ARG A 103 -7.47 -13.41 22.03
CA ARG A 103 -7.45 -14.18 23.28
C ARG A 103 -7.91 -15.61 23.07
N GLU A 104 -9.02 -15.81 22.36
CA GLU A 104 -9.55 -17.15 22.06
C GLU A 104 -8.54 -17.97 21.24
N LEU A 105 -7.90 -17.33 20.25
CA LEU A 105 -6.86 -17.96 19.43
C LEU A 105 -5.60 -18.27 20.24
N LEU A 106 -5.19 -17.40 21.16
CA LEU A 106 -4.06 -17.62 22.08
C LEU A 106 -4.31 -18.78 23.05
N GLN A 107 -5.55 -18.97 23.49
CA GLN A 107 -5.91 -20.05 24.41
C GLN A 107 -5.99 -21.42 23.72
N ARG A 108 -6.32 -21.45 22.42
CA ARG A 108 -6.48 -22.69 21.65
C ARG A 108 -5.25 -23.08 20.84
N ALA A 109 -4.44 -22.12 20.41
CA ALA A 109 -3.31 -22.36 19.53
C ALA A 109 -2.06 -22.81 20.30
N SER A 110 -1.30 -23.72 19.70
CA SER A 110 0.04 -24.06 20.19
C SER A 110 0.98 -22.86 20.07
N VAL A 111 2.03 -22.82 20.91
CA VAL A 111 3.06 -21.75 20.86
C VAL A 111 3.66 -21.62 19.46
N PHE A 112 3.85 -22.73 18.75
CA PHE A 112 4.34 -22.74 17.36
C PHE A 112 3.37 -22.03 16.40
N ASN A 113 2.07 -22.29 16.50
CA ASN A 113 1.06 -21.66 15.65
C ASN A 113 0.97 -20.15 15.91
N LEU A 114 1.19 -19.73 17.16
CA LEU A 114 1.26 -18.32 17.53
C LEU A 114 2.49 -17.63 16.94
N LEU A 115 3.66 -18.30 16.95
CA LEU A 115 4.86 -17.76 16.32
C LEU A 115 4.66 -17.49 14.83
N PHE A 116 3.98 -18.39 14.10
CA PHE A 116 3.63 -18.16 12.71
C PHE A 116 2.71 -16.93 12.56
N LEU A 117 1.69 -16.80 13.39
CA LEU A 117 0.77 -15.66 13.31
C LEU A 117 1.46 -14.29 13.46
N PHE A 118 2.46 -14.21 14.34
CA PHE A 118 3.23 -13.00 14.62
C PHE A 118 4.49 -12.83 13.74
N TYR A 119 4.86 -13.83 12.95
CA TYR A 119 6.04 -13.80 12.11
C TYR A 119 6.08 -12.57 11.15
N PRO A 120 4.98 -12.20 10.45
CA PRO A 120 4.97 -11.00 9.62
C PRO A 120 5.22 -9.70 10.39
N VAL A 121 4.86 -9.64 11.68
CA VAL A 121 5.12 -8.48 12.55
C VAL A 121 6.61 -8.38 12.87
N LEU A 122 7.25 -9.50 13.20
CA LEU A 122 8.69 -9.55 13.44
C LEU A 122 9.48 -9.19 12.18
N LEU A 123 9.06 -9.73 11.03
CA LEU A 123 9.66 -9.43 9.73
C LEU A 123 9.47 -7.96 9.35
N TYR A 124 8.31 -7.37 9.65
CA TYR A 124 8.08 -5.93 9.49
C TYR A 124 9.02 -5.08 10.35
N LEU A 125 9.15 -5.40 11.64
CA LEU A 125 10.04 -4.71 12.56
C LEU A 125 11.51 -4.84 12.12
N SER A 126 11.89 -5.96 11.52
CA SER A 126 13.24 -6.15 10.98
C SER A 126 13.49 -5.33 9.70
N LEU A 127 12.54 -5.29 8.77
CA LEU A 127 12.69 -4.59 7.49
C LEU A 127 12.51 -3.06 7.56
N PHE A 128 11.62 -2.60 8.44
CA PHE A 128 11.23 -1.20 8.58
C PHE A 128 11.62 -0.60 9.92
N GLY A 129 12.26 -1.35 10.82
CA GLY A 129 12.62 -0.88 12.16
C GLY A 129 11.39 -0.51 13.02
N PHE A 130 11.62 0.31 14.05
CA PHE A 130 10.55 0.90 14.88
C PHE A 130 9.88 2.13 14.22
N THR A 131 10.17 2.43 12.96
CA THR A 131 9.51 3.53 12.24
C THR A 131 8.09 3.14 11.83
N LEU A 132 7.19 3.08 12.82
CA LEU A 132 5.74 3.04 12.65
C LEU A 132 5.25 4.42 12.23
N ASP A 133 5.71 4.96 11.10
CA ASP A 133 5.36 6.32 10.71
C ASP A 133 4.04 6.33 9.90
N PRO A 134 2.89 6.69 10.49
CA PRO A 134 1.59 6.68 9.80
C PRO A 134 1.52 7.67 8.62
N ARG A 135 2.52 8.56 8.50
CA ARG A 135 2.66 9.53 7.39
C ARG A 135 2.97 8.86 6.05
N GLN A 136 3.58 7.67 6.05
CA GLN A 136 3.88 6.92 4.81
C GLN A 136 2.59 6.50 4.06
N TYR A 137 1.47 6.31 4.75
CA TYR A 137 0.17 6.10 4.10
C TYR A 137 -0.41 7.38 3.49
N ARG A 138 -0.06 8.56 4.01
CA ARG A 138 -0.52 9.87 3.52
C ARG A 138 0.20 10.29 2.22
N GLU A 139 1.39 9.77 2.00
CA GLU A 139 2.21 9.99 0.79
C GLU A 139 2.02 8.92 -0.29
N LYS A 140 1.26 7.84 0.00
CA LYS A 140 0.91 6.79 -0.97
C LYS A 140 0.20 7.29 -2.23
N PHE A 141 -0.49 8.43 -2.16
CA PHE A 141 -1.36 8.94 -3.23
C PHE A 141 -0.93 10.28 -3.83
N ALA A 142 0.10 10.91 -3.27
CA ALA A 142 0.58 12.19 -3.78
C ALA A 142 1.87 11.96 -4.56
N PRO A 143 1.99 12.46 -5.81
CA PRO A 143 3.32 12.63 -6.39
C PRO A 143 4.18 13.47 -5.43
N PRO A 144 5.50 13.27 -5.38
CA PRO A 144 6.37 14.03 -4.51
C PRO A 144 6.05 15.52 -4.64
N ARG A 145 5.66 16.17 -3.53
CA ARG A 145 5.12 17.55 -3.54
C ARG A 145 6.05 18.55 -4.24
N ARG A 146 7.36 18.30 -4.18
CA ARG A 146 8.39 19.09 -4.87
C ARG A 146 8.26 19.06 -6.40
N PHE A 147 7.76 17.96 -6.97
CA PHE A 147 7.54 17.84 -8.41
C PHE A 147 6.33 18.67 -8.86
N LEU A 148 5.28 18.73 -8.03
CA LEU A 148 4.11 19.54 -8.35
C LEU A 148 4.40 21.03 -8.22
N ASP A 149 5.19 21.46 -7.23
CA ASP A 149 5.54 22.88 -7.05
C ASP A 149 6.30 23.46 -8.26
N HIS A 150 7.16 22.67 -8.91
CA HIS A 150 7.79 23.06 -10.18
C HIS A 150 6.80 23.10 -11.38
N VAL A 151 5.77 22.26 -11.37
CA VAL A 151 4.72 22.22 -12.43
C VAL A 151 3.62 23.27 -12.21
N THR A 152 3.30 23.65 -10.98
CA THR A 152 2.29 24.69 -10.70
C THR A 152 2.85 26.10 -10.81
N THR A 153 4.14 26.31 -10.52
CA THR A 153 4.79 27.62 -10.71
C THR A 153 4.89 27.96 -12.21
N THR A 154 4.94 26.96 -13.09
CA THR A 154 4.93 27.14 -14.55
C THR A 154 3.54 27.28 -15.17
N ARG A 155 2.45 27.00 -14.43
CA ARG A 155 1.07 27.09 -14.96
C ARG A 155 0.34 28.39 -14.65
N TYR A 156 0.83 29.22 -13.73
CA TYR A 156 0.18 30.49 -13.36
C TYR A 156 0.95 31.74 -13.82
N GLY A 157 2.08 31.56 -14.51
CA GLY A 157 2.83 32.64 -15.13
C GLY A 157 3.03 32.35 -16.62
N SER A 158 2.45 33.22 -17.44
CA SER A 158 2.73 33.42 -18.88
C SER A 158 2.23 32.37 -19.88
N HIS A 159 1.36 32.86 -20.77
CA HIS A 159 1.15 32.36 -22.12
C HIS A 159 2.49 32.07 -22.83
N PHE A 160 2.77 30.81 -23.17
CA PHE A 160 3.55 30.50 -24.37
C PHE A 160 3.30 29.06 -24.84
N SER A 161 3.44 28.89 -26.14
CA SER A 161 3.10 27.74 -26.96
C SER A 161 3.60 26.38 -26.49
N SER A 162 2.82 25.37 -26.87
CA SER A 162 3.15 23.99 -27.16
C SER A 162 4.64 23.68 -27.32
N THR A 163 5.04 22.54 -26.74
CA THR A 163 6.31 21.80 -26.94
C THR A 163 7.59 22.46 -26.37
N ASN A 164 8.22 21.77 -25.39
CA ASN A 164 9.61 21.96 -24.88
C ASN A 164 9.89 22.90 -23.68
N ILE A 165 9.07 22.92 -22.62
CA ILE A 165 9.44 23.65 -21.37
C ILE A 165 9.21 22.82 -20.09
N LEU A 166 9.72 21.60 -20.09
CA LEU A 166 10.29 21.02 -18.87
C LEU A 166 11.66 20.54 -19.31
N LEU A 167 12.73 20.89 -18.59
CA LEU A 167 14.13 20.46 -18.81
C LEU A 167 15.02 21.44 -19.58
N LEU A 168 15.39 22.54 -18.93
CA LEU A 168 16.80 22.94 -18.96
C LEU A 168 17.35 22.76 -17.55
N PRO A 169 18.19 21.76 -17.30
CA PRO A 169 18.74 21.53 -15.97
C PRO A 169 19.76 22.61 -15.63
N VAL A 170 19.51 23.32 -14.53
CA VAL A 170 20.33 24.46 -14.08
C VAL A 170 21.69 24.00 -13.53
N SER A 171 21.87 22.72 -13.20
CA SER A 171 23.19 22.10 -12.98
C SER A 171 23.11 20.55 -13.00
N PRO A 172 24.21 19.84 -13.38
CA PRO A 172 24.26 18.37 -13.35
C PRO A 172 24.20 17.79 -11.93
N GLU A 173 24.60 18.56 -10.91
CA GLU A 173 24.55 18.13 -9.51
C GLU A 173 23.12 18.10 -8.97
N THR A 174 22.29 19.06 -9.35
CA THR A 174 20.86 19.10 -8.97
C THR A 174 20.11 17.88 -9.50
N ILE A 175 20.33 17.47 -10.76
CA ILE A 175 19.70 16.27 -11.33
C ILE A 175 20.12 15.01 -10.56
N ARG A 176 21.41 14.88 -10.23
CA ARG A 176 21.91 13.72 -9.46
C ARG A 176 21.24 13.63 -8.09
N GLN A 177 21.05 14.76 -7.41
CA GLN A 177 20.33 14.82 -6.14
C GLN A 177 18.85 14.43 -6.30
N GLU A 178 18.17 14.93 -7.32
CA GLU A 178 16.78 14.57 -7.61
C GLU A 178 16.61 13.08 -7.90
N VAL A 179 17.50 12.50 -8.69
CA VAL A 179 17.50 11.07 -9.04
C VAL A 179 17.76 10.22 -7.81
N ASN A 180 18.68 10.61 -6.94
CA ASN A 180 18.95 9.89 -5.69
C ASN A 180 17.71 9.89 -4.77
N VAL A 181 16.99 11.01 -4.69
CA VAL A 181 15.73 11.09 -3.93
C VAL A 181 14.66 10.19 -4.54
N LEU A 182 14.51 10.20 -5.87
CA LEU A 182 13.51 9.41 -6.57
C LEU A 182 13.77 7.90 -6.48
N ILE A 183 15.03 7.48 -6.60
CA ILE A 183 15.44 6.08 -6.40
C ILE A 183 15.18 5.64 -4.96
N SER A 184 15.48 6.50 -3.97
CA SER A 184 15.20 6.21 -2.56
C SER A 184 13.70 5.98 -2.32
N ASP A 185 12.84 6.85 -2.87
CA ASP A 185 11.38 6.70 -2.79
C ASP A 185 10.89 5.43 -3.51
N LEU A 186 11.44 5.13 -4.70
CA LEU A 186 11.12 3.90 -5.44
C LEU A 186 11.44 2.64 -4.63
N ILE A 187 12.62 2.58 -4.01
CA ILE A 187 13.03 1.43 -3.19
C ILE A 187 12.09 1.26 -2.00
N VAL A 188 11.70 2.34 -1.33
CA VAL A 188 10.76 2.30 -0.21
C VAL A 188 9.39 1.80 -0.66
N ARG A 189 8.86 2.33 -1.77
CA ARG A 189 7.58 1.89 -2.35
C ARG A 189 7.61 0.43 -2.76
N LEU A 190 8.72 -0.04 -3.36
CA LEU A 190 8.88 -1.44 -3.77
C LEU A 190 8.97 -2.38 -2.57
N LYS A 191 9.71 -2.00 -1.51
CA LYS A 191 9.76 -2.77 -0.25
C LYS A 191 8.36 -2.90 0.36
N GLN A 192 7.60 -1.80 0.40
CA GLN A 192 6.23 -1.83 0.90
C GLN A 192 5.29 -2.65 0.01
N LEU A 193 5.43 -2.55 -1.31
CA LEU A 193 4.65 -3.31 -2.27
C LEU A 193 4.84 -4.81 -2.07
N LEU A 194 6.11 -5.25 -2.07
CA LEU A 194 6.49 -6.66 -1.87
C LEU A 194 6.04 -7.18 -0.51
N PHE A 195 6.28 -6.41 0.56
CA PHE A 195 5.88 -6.82 1.90
C PHE A 195 4.36 -6.96 2.01
N ASN A 196 3.58 -5.99 1.51
CA ASN A 196 2.13 -6.05 1.60
C ASN A 196 1.53 -7.16 0.74
N SER A 197 2.06 -7.43 -0.46
CA SER A 197 1.56 -8.53 -1.29
C SER A 197 1.92 -9.89 -0.69
N LEU A 198 3.11 -10.04 -0.11
CA LEU A 198 3.51 -11.24 0.65
C LEU A 198 2.63 -11.44 1.87
N LEU A 199 2.32 -10.39 2.61
CA LEU A 199 1.45 -10.46 3.78
C LEU A 199 0.04 -10.94 3.41
N CYS A 200 -0.48 -10.52 2.26
CA CYS A 200 -1.75 -11.03 1.73
C CYS A 200 -1.68 -12.55 1.48
N ALA A 201 -0.67 -13.02 0.74
CA ALA A 201 -0.49 -14.45 0.46
C ALA A 201 -0.21 -15.27 1.72
N TYR A 202 0.50 -14.70 2.68
CA TYR A 202 0.80 -15.33 3.96
C TYR A 202 -0.46 -15.62 4.77
N TYR A 203 -1.29 -14.60 5.03
CA TYR A 203 -2.49 -14.79 5.84
C TYR A 203 -3.62 -15.51 5.09
N VAL A 204 -3.74 -15.32 3.77
CA VAL A 204 -4.84 -15.90 2.98
C VAL A 204 -4.52 -17.30 2.46
N GLY A 205 -3.28 -17.55 2.04
CA GLY A 205 -2.85 -18.82 1.48
C GLY A 205 -2.16 -19.72 2.50
N PHE A 206 -1.09 -19.22 3.12
CA PHE A 206 -0.21 -20.05 3.95
C PHE A 206 -0.79 -20.38 5.34
N ILE A 207 -1.40 -19.42 6.04
CA ILE A 207 -1.92 -19.64 7.39
C ILE A 207 -3.01 -20.74 7.44
N PRO A 208 -4.02 -20.78 6.55
CA PRO A 208 -5.00 -21.86 6.54
C PRO A 208 -4.38 -23.25 6.40
N ILE A 209 -3.33 -23.37 5.59
CA ILE A 209 -2.58 -24.63 5.42
C ILE A 209 -1.92 -25.03 6.74
N GLN A 210 -1.25 -24.08 7.40
CA GLN A 210 -0.49 -24.37 8.63
C GLN A 210 -1.39 -24.75 9.82
N PHE A 211 -2.60 -24.21 9.87
CA PHE A 211 -3.58 -24.52 10.92
C PHE A 211 -4.47 -25.74 10.58
N THR A 212 -4.23 -26.39 9.45
CA THR A 212 -4.96 -27.61 9.07
C THR A 212 -4.59 -28.76 10.02
N PRO A 213 -5.58 -29.50 10.56
CA PRO A 213 -5.30 -30.68 11.38
C PRO A 213 -4.54 -31.77 10.61
N ASN A 214 -3.61 -32.47 11.27
CA ASN A 214 -2.74 -33.49 10.64
C ASN A 214 -3.49 -34.64 9.95
N HIS A 215 -4.76 -34.88 10.27
CA HIS A 215 -5.58 -35.95 9.71
C HIS A 215 -6.36 -35.54 8.44
N VAL A 216 -6.31 -34.27 8.04
CA VAL A 216 -6.97 -33.79 6.82
C VAL A 216 -6.02 -33.91 5.64
N TYR A 217 -6.38 -34.76 4.68
CA TYR A 217 -5.63 -34.91 3.43
C TYR A 217 -6.21 -33.99 2.36
N PHE A 218 -5.38 -33.07 1.85
CA PHE A 218 -5.73 -32.13 0.80
C PHE A 218 -4.63 -32.04 -0.25
N ASP A 219 -4.96 -31.43 -1.40
CA ASP A 219 -3.98 -31.21 -2.46
C ASP A 219 -3.06 -30.03 -2.12
N LYS A 220 -1.84 -30.38 -1.72
CA LYS A 220 -0.80 -29.40 -1.37
C LYS A 220 -0.31 -28.63 -2.59
N TRP A 221 -0.26 -29.24 -3.78
CA TRP A 221 0.20 -28.57 -5.00
C TRP A 221 -0.75 -27.45 -5.38
N TRP A 222 -2.05 -27.75 -5.42
CA TRP A 222 -3.09 -26.76 -5.70
C TRP A 222 -3.07 -25.61 -4.68
N SER A 223 -2.82 -25.93 -3.41
CA SER A 223 -2.69 -24.93 -2.34
C SER A 223 -1.48 -24.02 -2.51
N ILE A 224 -0.35 -24.57 -2.96
CA ILE A 224 0.87 -23.79 -3.24
C ILE A 224 0.67 -22.88 -4.46
N GLU A 225 0.06 -23.42 -5.53
CA GLU A 225 -0.28 -22.64 -6.72
C GLU A 225 -1.24 -21.48 -6.39
N LEU A 226 -2.28 -21.75 -5.61
CA LEU A 226 -3.22 -20.72 -5.18
C LEU A 226 -2.52 -19.66 -4.31
N CYS A 227 -1.61 -20.05 -3.42
CA CYS A 227 -0.79 -19.11 -2.65
C CYS A 227 0.05 -18.20 -3.56
N PHE A 228 0.67 -18.75 -4.61
CA PHE A 228 1.41 -17.98 -5.61
C PHE A 228 0.50 -17.03 -6.39
N PHE A 229 -0.67 -17.49 -6.83
CA PHE A 229 -1.65 -16.63 -7.51
C PHE A 229 -2.14 -15.50 -6.62
N ILE A 230 -2.40 -15.78 -5.33
CA ILE A 230 -2.78 -14.74 -4.36
C ILE A 230 -1.69 -13.69 -4.28
N TRP A 231 -0.42 -14.10 -4.16
CA TRP A 231 0.70 -13.19 -4.11
C TRP A 231 0.82 -12.35 -5.39
N ALA A 232 0.82 -12.99 -6.56
CA ALA A 232 1.00 -12.33 -7.85
C ALA A 232 -0.13 -11.31 -8.14
N ASN A 233 -1.39 -11.71 -7.94
CA ASN A 233 -2.53 -10.80 -8.14
C ASN A 233 -2.53 -9.66 -7.12
N SER A 234 -2.24 -9.95 -5.84
CA SER A 234 -2.14 -8.89 -4.82
C SER A 234 -1.01 -7.92 -5.16
N PHE A 235 0.12 -8.42 -5.69
CA PHE A 235 1.23 -7.60 -6.16
C PHE A 235 0.81 -6.69 -7.31
N VAL A 236 0.08 -7.19 -8.31
CA VAL A 236 -0.43 -6.39 -9.43
C VAL A 236 -1.45 -5.34 -8.95
N ILE A 237 -2.41 -5.74 -8.12
CA ILE A 237 -3.41 -4.80 -7.59
C ILE A 237 -2.72 -3.69 -6.78
N LEU A 238 -1.76 -4.03 -5.93
CA LEU A 238 -1.03 -3.06 -5.13
C LEU A 238 -0.04 -2.24 -5.95
N SER A 239 0.51 -2.75 -7.05
CA SER A 239 1.44 -1.99 -7.90
C SER A 239 0.69 -0.85 -8.59
N CYS A 240 -0.54 -1.06 -9.04
CA CYS A 240 -1.40 0.01 -9.56
C CYS A 240 -1.62 1.15 -8.55
N LEU A 241 -1.56 0.85 -7.25
CA LEU A 241 -1.73 1.83 -6.17
C LEU A 241 -0.42 2.53 -5.81
N LEU A 242 0.67 1.78 -5.59
CA LEU A 242 1.94 2.32 -5.09
C LEU A 242 2.81 2.92 -6.20
N LEU A 243 2.62 2.49 -7.45
CA LEU A 243 3.35 2.91 -8.65
C LEU A 243 2.36 3.42 -9.72
N PRO A 244 1.66 4.55 -9.47
CA PRO A 244 0.74 5.10 -10.46
C PRO A 244 1.47 5.49 -11.75
N PRO A 245 0.81 5.47 -12.92
CA PRO A 245 1.45 5.71 -14.22
C PRO A 245 2.16 7.06 -14.30
N ASN A 246 1.61 8.09 -13.63
CA ASN A 246 2.23 9.42 -13.56
C ASN A 246 3.60 9.39 -12.85
N TYR A 247 3.76 8.54 -11.84
CA TYR A 247 5.04 8.36 -11.15
C TYR A 247 6.06 7.65 -12.06
N CYS A 248 5.61 6.61 -12.77
CA CYS A 248 6.46 5.90 -13.74
C CYS A 248 6.91 6.80 -14.89
N GLN A 249 6.06 7.72 -15.36
CA GLN A 249 6.44 8.73 -16.34
C GLN A 249 7.54 9.66 -15.82
N ILE A 250 7.42 10.15 -14.58
CA ILE A 250 8.47 10.97 -13.95
C ILE A 250 9.79 10.19 -13.88
N LEU A 251 9.76 8.94 -13.42
CA LEU A 251 10.93 8.07 -13.36
C LEU A 251 11.56 7.86 -14.74
N HIS A 252 10.74 7.65 -15.76
CA HIS A 252 11.19 7.49 -17.14
C HIS A 252 11.86 8.77 -17.66
N HIS A 253 11.26 9.94 -17.43
CA HIS A 253 11.87 11.22 -17.81
C HIS A 253 13.20 11.47 -17.10
N CYS A 254 13.28 11.20 -15.79
CA CYS A 254 14.54 11.29 -15.05
C CYS A 254 15.63 10.35 -15.62
N ALA A 255 15.26 9.14 -16.01
CA ALA A 255 16.18 8.18 -16.63
C ALA A 255 16.71 8.66 -17.99
N LEU A 256 15.83 9.22 -18.84
CA LEU A 256 16.23 9.82 -20.12
C LEU A 256 17.22 10.97 -19.92
N ASN A 257 16.95 11.85 -18.95
CA ASN A 257 17.81 12.99 -18.64
C ASN A 257 19.18 12.59 -18.10
N LEU A 258 19.30 11.43 -17.47
CA LEU A 258 20.59 10.89 -17.04
C LEU A 258 21.44 10.42 -18.23
N GLY A 259 20.78 9.86 -19.25
CA GLY A 259 21.44 9.28 -20.43
C GLY A 259 21.96 10.30 -21.44
N CYS A 260 21.53 11.57 -21.36
CA CYS A 260 21.92 12.62 -22.32
C CYS A 260 23.28 13.27 -22.06
N TRP A 261 23.98 12.94 -20.96
CA TRP A 261 25.23 13.60 -20.60
C TRP A 261 26.45 12.88 -21.20
N VAL A 262 27.13 13.57 -22.11
CA VAL A 262 28.41 13.15 -22.68
C VAL A 262 29.54 13.86 -21.94
N ARG A 263 30.64 13.16 -21.67
CA ARG A 263 31.84 13.75 -21.06
C ARG A 263 32.42 14.81 -22.00
N CYS A 264 32.51 16.06 -21.55
CA CYS A 264 33.29 17.08 -22.26
C CYS A 264 34.78 16.70 -22.18
N ASN A 265 35.33 16.18 -23.27
CA ASN A 265 36.78 16.06 -23.41
C ASN A 265 37.32 17.45 -23.80
N ASN A 266 38.14 18.02 -22.92
CA ASN A 266 39.03 19.17 -23.14
C ASN A 266 38.42 20.37 -23.89
N VAL A 267 37.91 21.34 -23.14
CA VAL A 267 37.89 22.73 -23.61
C VAL A 267 39.34 23.16 -23.78
N GLU A 268 39.83 23.17 -25.03
CA GLU A 268 41.11 23.78 -25.36
C GLU A 268 41.08 25.22 -24.85
N LYS A 269 41.96 25.52 -23.89
CA LYS A 269 42.17 26.90 -23.44
C LYS A 269 42.62 27.69 -24.68
N PRO A 270 41.99 28.83 -25.02
CA PRO A 270 42.51 29.67 -26.09
C PRO A 270 43.94 30.07 -25.72
N GLN A 271 44.88 29.74 -26.60
CA GLN A 271 46.28 30.14 -26.49
C GLN A 271 46.32 31.67 -26.44
N GLN A 272 46.85 32.21 -25.33
CA GLN A 272 47.23 33.62 -25.20
C GLN A 272 48.47 33.92 -26.04
#